data_AF-A0A3D3JV68-F1
#
_entry.id   AF-A0A3D3JV68-F1
#
_cell.length_a   1.000
_cell.length_b   1.000
_cell.length_c   1.000
_cell.angle_alpha   90.00
_cell.angle_beta   90.00
_cell.angle_gamma   90.00
#
_symmetry.space_group_name_H-M   'P 1'
#
loop_
_entity.id
_entity.type
_entity.pdbx_description
1 polymer ?
#
loop_
_entity_poly.entity_id
_entity_poly.type
_entity_poly.pdbx_seq_one_letter_code
_entity_poly.pdbx_strand_id
1 'polypeptide(L)'
;MKQTIIVLVLLLGGSIAVQAQRQTDYYVILRDGSKEYGTKLSATSDGRVSVHNDRGGKQTFSRTRIRAAVSPKPAAVMDAEDLVSRKQYDRALTKLDASFKEYKWIGWGAHICNLRGLCHLKKNAVAQAEAAFKEGFKFPANSKTRNQLGKSLVEVYLRQEKIDEAEKVLRKMKPKSQEDSTFVFNTRGKVLTAKGKKDMAVLSYLKTIMLYPNDPNTREAYKEVIALLREMKDNRADDLDKDMRRRFN
;
A
#
# COMPACT_ATOMS: atom_id res chain seq x y z
N MET A 1 67.98 49.42 -11.09
CA MET A 1 66.70 50.01 -10.65
C MET A 1 65.59 49.00 -10.84
N LYS A 2 65.06 48.45 -9.73
CA LYS A 2 63.91 47.53 -9.75
C LYS A 2 62.63 48.36 -9.77
N GLN A 3 61.78 48.17 -10.77
CA GLN A 3 60.40 48.66 -10.76
C GLN A 3 59.47 47.46 -10.51
N THR A 4 58.73 47.54 -9.42
CA THR A 4 57.73 46.56 -8.99
C THR A 4 56.43 46.84 -9.76
N ILE A 5 56.01 45.93 -10.63
CA ILE A 5 54.71 45.97 -11.29
C ILE A 5 53.73 45.16 -10.44
N ILE A 6 52.72 45.83 -9.90
CA ILE A 6 51.57 45.24 -9.23
C ILE A 6 50.60 44.76 -10.32
N VAL A 7 50.45 43.44 -10.47
CA VAL A 7 49.44 42.85 -11.36
C VAL A 7 48.16 42.62 -10.56
N LEU A 8 47.14 43.41 -10.90
CA LEU A 8 45.77 43.30 -10.38
C LEU A 8 45.08 42.11 -11.05
N VAL A 9 44.79 41.05 -10.30
CA VAL A 9 44.03 39.89 -10.77
C VAL A 9 42.54 40.23 -10.78
N LEU A 10 42.00 40.44 -11.99
CA LEU A 10 40.55 40.51 -12.23
C LEU A 10 39.96 39.09 -12.20
N LEU A 11 39.37 38.72 -11.06
CA LEU A 11 38.52 37.54 -10.93
C LEU A 11 37.19 37.79 -11.65
N LEU A 12 37.07 37.28 -12.88
CA LEU A 12 35.79 37.13 -13.56
C LEU A 12 34.98 36.04 -12.83
N GLY A 13 34.07 36.49 -11.97
CA GLY A 13 33.09 35.64 -11.27
C GLY A 13 32.10 35.03 -12.25
N GLY A 14 32.43 33.84 -12.76
CA GLY A 14 31.47 32.94 -13.40
C GLY A 14 30.66 32.22 -12.33
N SER A 15 29.57 32.83 -11.87
CA SER A 15 28.59 32.19 -11.00
C SER A 15 27.87 31.07 -11.76
N ILE A 16 28.37 29.83 -11.70
CA ILE A 16 27.52 28.68 -11.97
C ILE A 16 26.58 28.57 -10.77
N ALA A 17 25.48 29.31 -10.82
CA ALA A 17 24.35 29.06 -9.95
C ALA A 17 23.81 27.68 -10.32
N VAL A 18 24.29 26.65 -9.63
CA VAL A 18 23.54 25.40 -9.50
C VAL A 18 22.29 25.80 -8.72
N GLN A 19 21.26 26.22 -9.44
CA GLN A 19 19.93 26.32 -8.87
C GLN A 19 19.58 24.91 -8.41
N ALA A 20 19.70 24.69 -7.10
CA ALA A 20 19.07 23.57 -6.42
C ALA A 20 17.57 23.73 -6.65
N GLN A 21 17.10 23.21 -7.77
CA GLN A 21 15.70 23.17 -8.13
C GLN A 21 15.02 22.42 -7.00
N ARG A 22 14.21 23.13 -6.20
CA ARG A 22 13.44 22.51 -5.11
C ARG A 22 12.74 21.31 -5.74
N GLN A 23 13.18 20.11 -5.39
CA GLN A 23 12.56 18.90 -5.87
C GLN A 23 11.17 18.90 -5.23
N THR A 24 10.18 19.30 -6.02
CA THR A 24 8.80 19.35 -5.57
C THR A 24 8.29 17.92 -5.41
N ASP A 25 7.36 17.73 -4.48
CA ASP A 25 6.70 16.43 -4.28
C ASP A 25 5.67 16.10 -5.39
N TYR A 26 5.57 16.96 -6.41
CA TYR A 26 4.69 16.77 -7.58
C TYR A 26 5.50 16.35 -8.79
N TYR A 27 5.34 15.10 -9.21
CA TYR A 27 5.95 14.61 -10.44
C TYR A 27 5.19 13.43 -11.04
N VAL A 28 5.36 13.23 -12.34
CA VAL A 28 4.97 11.98 -13.00
C VAL A 28 6.21 11.15 -13.32
N ILE A 29 6.07 9.83 -13.20
CA ILE A 29 7.06 8.85 -13.66
C ILE A 29 6.56 8.33 -14.99
N LEU A 30 7.34 8.51 -16.05
CA LEU A 30 7.03 8.02 -17.38
C LEU A 30 7.40 6.54 -17.54
N ARG A 31 6.94 5.92 -18.62
CA ARG A 31 7.19 4.49 -18.91
C ARG A 31 8.66 4.14 -19.11
N ASP A 32 9.44 5.08 -19.65
CA ASP A 32 10.90 4.99 -19.77
C ASP A 32 11.64 5.18 -18.44
N GLY A 33 10.93 5.51 -17.36
CA GLY A 33 11.49 5.73 -16.03
C GLY A 33 11.90 7.17 -15.74
N SER A 34 11.89 8.06 -16.74
CA SER A 34 12.13 9.50 -16.55
C SER A 34 11.05 10.12 -15.67
N LYS A 35 11.42 11.21 -14.99
CA LYS A 35 10.53 11.95 -14.09
C LYS A 35 10.35 13.38 -14.57
N GLU A 36 9.11 13.84 -14.56
CA GLU A 36 8.75 15.19 -14.95
C GLU A 36 8.16 15.90 -13.72
N TYR A 37 8.88 16.90 -13.22
CA TYR A 37 8.55 17.62 -11.99
C TYR A 37 7.76 18.89 -12.27
N GLY A 38 6.92 19.29 -11.32
CA GLY A 38 6.16 20.53 -11.39
C GLY A 38 5.69 21.03 -10.03
N THR A 39 4.88 22.07 -10.00
CA THR A 39 4.32 22.65 -8.77
C THR A 39 2.98 22.05 -8.39
N LYS A 40 2.28 21.47 -9.37
CA LYS A 40 0.96 20.88 -9.21
C LYS A 40 0.73 19.82 -10.28
N LEU A 41 -0.06 18.80 -9.94
CA LEU A 41 -0.65 17.88 -10.91
C LEU A 41 -2.15 18.15 -11.04
N SER A 42 -2.66 18.07 -12.26
CA SER A 42 -4.11 17.98 -12.53
C SER A 42 -4.37 16.83 -13.50
N ALA A 43 -5.52 16.19 -13.39
CA ALA A 43 -5.89 15.14 -14.34
C ALA A 43 -7.29 15.36 -14.91
N THR A 44 -7.45 14.97 -16.17
CA THR A 44 -8.75 14.87 -16.83
C THR A 44 -9.41 13.53 -16.48
N SER A 45 -10.72 13.43 -16.71
CA SER A 45 -11.51 12.23 -16.38
C SER A 45 -11.01 10.96 -17.08
N ASP A 46 -10.49 11.10 -18.30
CA ASP A 46 -9.88 10.06 -19.16
C ASP A 46 -8.47 9.60 -18.68
N GLY A 47 -7.88 10.32 -17.71
CA GLY A 47 -6.59 9.97 -17.11
C GLY A 47 -5.36 10.58 -17.75
N ARG A 48 -5.49 11.60 -18.62
CA ARG A 48 -4.34 12.46 -18.95
C ARG A 48 -3.96 13.30 -17.75
N VAL A 49 -2.66 13.44 -17.49
CA VAL A 49 -2.15 14.21 -16.35
C VAL A 49 -1.32 15.37 -16.86
N SER A 50 -1.62 16.57 -16.36
CA SER A 50 -0.84 17.77 -16.59
C SER A 50 0.06 18.05 -15.40
N VAL A 51 1.34 18.29 -15.70
CA VAL A 51 2.36 18.81 -14.77
C VAL A 51 2.45 20.31 -15.00
N HIS A 52 2.19 21.10 -13.97
CA HIS A 52 2.24 22.56 -14.02
C HIS A 52 3.60 23.07 -13.57
N ASN A 53 4.13 24.11 -14.20
CA ASN A 53 5.39 24.74 -13.80
C ASN A 53 5.16 26.04 -13.01
N ASP A 54 6.23 26.61 -12.44
CA ASP A 54 6.16 27.85 -11.64
C ASP A 54 5.73 29.09 -12.45
N ARG A 55 5.83 29.03 -13.79
CA ARG A 55 5.53 30.15 -14.70
C ARG A 55 4.11 30.09 -15.27
N GLY A 56 3.24 29.22 -14.73
CA GLY A 56 1.86 29.04 -15.18
C GLY A 56 1.70 28.20 -16.45
N GLY A 57 2.78 27.68 -17.03
CA GLY A 57 2.75 26.71 -18.11
C GLY A 57 2.43 25.30 -17.61
N LYS A 58 1.96 24.42 -18.52
CA LYS A 58 1.73 23.02 -18.20
C LYS A 58 2.13 22.09 -19.34
N GLN A 59 2.66 20.93 -19.01
CA GLN A 59 2.89 19.83 -19.93
C GLN A 59 1.92 18.70 -19.64
N THR A 60 1.24 18.19 -20.66
CA THR A 60 0.22 17.14 -20.50
C THR A 60 0.69 15.83 -21.09
N PHE A 61 0.53 14.75 -20.32
CA PHE A 61 0.96 13.41 -20.66
C PHE A 61 -0.25 12.49 -20.80
N SER A 62 -0.23 11.62 -21.82
CA SER A 62 -1.25 10.59 -21.98
C SER A 62 -1.15 9.54 -20.88
N ARG A 63 -2.28 8.92 -20.53
CA ARG A 63 -2.33 7.84 -19.54
C ARG A 63 -1.38 6.68 -19.88
N THR A 64 -1.23 6.38 -21.17
CA THR A 64 -0.37 5.28 -21.64
C THR A 64 1.12 5.58 -21.44
N ARG A 65 1.53 6.85 -21.52
CA ARG A 65 2.92 7.29 -21.31
C ARG A 65 3.30 7.34 -19.83
N ILE A 66 2.33 7.45 -18.93
CA ILE A 66 2.56 7.53 -17.49
C ILE A 66 2.62 6.14 -16.86
N ARG A 67 3.64 5.91 -16.04
CA ARG A 67 3.75 4.75 -15.15
C ARG A 67 3.08 5.03 -13.80
N ALA A 68 3.34 6.20 -13.23
CA ALA A 68 2.76 6.64 -11.96
C ALA A 68 2.76 8.17 -11.87
N ALA A 69 1.88 8.70 -11.03
CA ALA A 69 1.87 10.10 -10.64
C ALA A 69 2.03 10.19 -9.12
N VAL A 70 2.82 11.15 -8.68
CA VAL A 70 3.15 11.37 -7.27
C VAL A 70 2.79 12.80 -6.93
N SER A 71 2.02 12.94 -5.86
CA SER A 71 1.63 14.23 -5.28
C SER A 71 1.57 14.09 -3.75
N PRO A 72 1.74 15.19 -3.01
CA PRO A 72 1.39 15.26 -1.59
C PRO A 72 -0.05 14.79 -1.34
N LYS A 73 -0.32 14.39 -0.08
CA LYS A 73 -1.66 14.02 0.34
C LYS A 73 -2.62 15.20 0.20
N PRO A 74 -3.68 15.09 -0.62
CA PRO A 74 -4.67 16.14 -0.74
C PRO A 74 -5.41 16.34 0.58
N ALA A 75 -5.70 17.59 0.95
CA ALA A 75 -6.49 17.91 2.14
C ALA A 75 -7.85 17.18 2.13
N ALA A 76 -8.49 17.08 0.95
CA ALA A 76 -9.75 16.35 0.81
C ALA A 76 -9.64 14.85 1.16
N VAL A 77 -8.47 14.22 0.92
CA VAL A 77 -8.20 12.83 1.32
C VAL A 77 -7.91 12.75 2.82
N MET A 78 -7.24 13.74 3.41
CA MET A 78 -7.04 13.84 4.87
C MET A 78 -8.37 13.97 5.61
N ASP A 79 -9.25 14.86 5.15
CA ASP A 79 -10.60 15.03 5.69
C ASP A 79 -11.39 13.70 5.63
N ALA A 80 -11.27 12.97 4.50
CA ALA A 80 -11.93 11.69 4.34
C ALA A 80 -11.38 10.65 5.33
N GLU A 81 -10.05 10.58 5.52
CA GLU A 81 -9.43 9.70 6.53
C GLU A 81 -9.89 10.03 7.96
N ASP A 82 -10.02 11.31 8.30
CA ASP A 82 -10.55 11.75 9.60
C ASP A 82 -12.03 11.33 9.79
N LEU A 83 -12.86 11.45 8.75
CA LEU A 83 -14.23 10.94 8.82
C LEU A 83 -14.27 9.42 9.01
N VAL A 84 -13.37 8.67 8.37
CA VAL A 84 -13.23 7.21 8.58
C VAL A 84 -12.81 6.90 10.01
N SER A 85 -11.83 7.62 10.57
CA SER A 85 -11.34 7.39 11.94
C SER A 85 -12.44 7.67 12.98
N ARG A 86 -13.28 8.68 12.73
CA ARG A 86 -14.47 9.02 13.52
C ARG A 86 -15.67 8.11 13.25
N LYS A 87 -15.52 7.06 12.43
CA LYS A 87 -16.56 6.11 12.04
C LYS A 87 -17.77 6.74 11.34
N GLN A 88 -17.60 7.94 10.77
CA GLN A 88 -18.66 8.66 10.05
C GLN A 88 -18.70 8.20 8.58
N TYR A 89 -18.99 6.91 8.38
CA TYR A 89 -18.75 6.23 7.10
C TYR A 89 -19.55 6.81 5.92
N ASP A 90 -20.77 7.27 6.14
CA ASP A 90 -21.57 7.89 5.07
C ASP A 90 -20.96 9.21 4.59
N ARG A 91 -20.61 10.10 5.52
CA ARG A 91 -19.91 11.35 5.21
C ARG A 91 -18.55 11.07 4.57
N ALA A 92 -17.82 10.08 5.07
CA ALA A 92 -16.56 9.65 4.50
C ALA A 92 -16.73 9.19 3.06
N LEU A 93 -17.72 8.35 2.75
CA LEU A 93 -17.99 7.86 1.40
C LEU A 93 -18.30 9.00 0.43
N THR A 94 -19.14 9.97 0.82
CA THR A 94 -19.40 11.16 -0.01
C THR A 94 -18.10 11.93 -0.33
N LYS A 95 -17.25 12.16 0.68
CA LYS A 95 -15.97 12.86 0.50
C LYS A 95 -14.98 12.03 -0.33
N LEU A 96 -14.94 10.72 -0.14
CA LEU A 96 -14.09 9.79 -0.90
C LEU A 96 -14.51 9.72 -2.36
N ASP A 97 -15.81 9.73 -2.68
CA ASP A 97 -16.30 9.72 -4.06
C ASP A 97 -15.94 11.03 -4.79
N ALA A 98 -16.05 12.18 -4.11
CA ALA A 98 -15.56 13.45 -4.64
C ALA A 98 -14.05 13.44 -4.86
N SER A 99 -13.29 12.99 -3.86
CA SER A 99 -11.82 12.87 -3.92
C SER A 99 -11.39 11.92 -5.03
N PHE A 100 -12.12 10.83 -5.25
CA PHE A 100 -11.80 9.87 -6.30
C PHE A 100 -11.87 10.51 -7.69
N LYS A 101 -12.89 11.34 -7.96
CA LYS A 101 -13.03 12.03 -9.26
C LYS A 101 -11.82 12.90 -9.57
N GLU A 102 -11.27 13.59 -8.56
CA GLU A 102 -10.18 14.55 -8.72
C GLU A 102 -8.80 13.90 -8.66
N TYR A 103 -8.57 12.98 -7.72
CA TYR A 103 -7.22 12.52 -7.36
C TYR A 103 -6.87 11.11 -7.86
N LYS A 104 -7.80 10.37 -8.46
CA LYS A 104 -7.56 8.95 -8.83
C LYS A 104 -6.38 8.76 -9.79
N TRP A 105 -6.15 9.72 -10.68
CA TRP A 105 -5.10 9.67 -11.69
C TRP A 105 -3.78 10.31 -11.24
N ILE A 106 -3.75 10.95 -10.07
CA ILE A 106 -2.56 11.66 -9.55
C ILE A 106 -1.99 11.04 -8.26
N GLY A 107 -2.12 9.72 -8.15
CA GLY A 107 -1.45 8.90 -7.13
C GLY A 107 -2.36 8.39 -6.01
N TRP A 108 -3.63 8.83 -5.95
CA TRP A 108 -4.50 8.55 -4.79
C TRP A 108 -5.63 7.55 -5.07
N GLY A 109 -5.82 7.10 -6.31
CA GLY A 109 -6.94 6.23 -6.69
C GLY A 109 -7.00 4.93 -5.90
N ALA A 110 -5.86 4.23 -5.79
CA ALA A 110 -5.77 2.98 -5.05
C ALA A 110 -6.06 3.15 -3.55
N HIS A 111 -5.54 4.21 -2.93
CA HIS A 111 -5.73 4.51 -1.51
C HIS A 111 -7.19 4.89 -1.20
N ILE A 112 -7.79 5.75 -2.02
CA ILE A 112 -9.19 6.16 -1.90
C ILE A 112 -10.12 4.94 -2.04
N CYS A 113 -9.87 4.09 -3.04
CA CYS A 113 -10.60 2.83 -3.19
C CYS A 113 -10.46 1.90 -1.97
N ASN A 114 -9.28 1.83 -1.37
CA ASN A 114 -9.07 1.08 -0.13
C ASN A 114 -9.94 1.62 1.01
N LEU A 115 -9.96 2.94 1.22
CA LEU A 115 -10.80 3.57 2.24
C LEU A 115 -12.30 3.36 1.97
N ARG A 116 -12.74 3.49 0.71
CA ARG A 116 -14.15 3.22 0.32
C ARG A 116 -14.53 1.78 0.66
N GLY A 117 -13.67 0.82 0.33
CA GLY A 117 -13.90 -0.59 0.65
C GLY A 117 -13.99 -0.85 2.16
N LEU A 118 -13.11 -0.23 2.95
CA LEU A 118 -13.16 -0.31 4.41
C LEU A 118 -14.44 0.29 4.99
N CYS A 119 -14.89 1.45 4.50
CA CYS A 119 -16.18 2.03 4.90
C CYS A 119 -17.35 1.08 4.61
N HIS A 120 -17.40 0.52 3.40
CA HIS A 120 -18.45 -0.43 3.03
C HIS A 120 -18.41 -1.68 3.90
N LEU A 121 -17.23 -2.23 4.23
CA LEU A 121 -17.11 -3.33 5.18
C LEU A 121 -17.66 -3.00 6.56
N LYS A 122 -17.37 -1.80 7.09
CA LYS A 122 -17.89 -1.37 8.39
C LYS A 122 -19.41 -1.17 8.38
N LYS A 123 -20.00 -0.93 7.21
CA LYS A 123 -21.45 -0.90 6.98
C LYS A 123 -22.05 -2.27 6.61
N ASN A 124 -21.28 -3.36 6.70
CA ASN A 124 -21.66 -4.71 6.27
C ASN A 124 -22.06 -4.82 4.79
N ALA A 125 -21.66 -3.85 3.96
CA ALA A 125 -21.92 -3.79 2.53
C ALA A 125 -20.81 -4.54 1.76
N VAL A 126 -20.76 -5.88 1.93
CA VAL A 126 -19.63 -6.73 1.49
C VAL A 126 -19.40 -6.67 -0.03
N ALA A 127 -20.45 -6.66 -0.84
CA ALA A 127 -20.34 -6.60 -2.30
C ALA A 127 -19.73 -5.26 -2.77
N GLN A 128 -20.17 -4.14 -2.17
CA GLN A 128 -19.63 -2.82 -2.46
C GLN A 128 -18.16 -2.71 -2.01
N ALA A 129 -17.81 -3.34 -0.88
CA ALA A 129 -16.42 -3.40 -0.44
C ALA A 129 -15.53 -4.16 -1.43
N GLU A 130 -15.96 -5.35 -1.88
CA GLU A 130 -15.26 -6.13 -2.89
C GLU A 130 -15.02 -5.31 -4.17
N ALA A 131 -16.07 -4.63 -4.66
CA ALA A 131 -16.00 -3.81 -5.86
C ALA A 131 -14.99 -2.66 -5.69
N ALA A 132 -15.02 -1.96 -4.56
CA ALA A 132 -14.09 -0.86 -4.27
C ALA A 132 -12.64 -1.35 -4.21
N PHE A 133 -12.35 -2.47 -3.54
CA PHE A 133 -10.99 -3.01 -3.49
C PHE A 133 -10.49 -3.44 -4.88
N LYS A 134 -11.34 -4.13 -5.66
CA LYS A 134 -11.04 -4.50 -7.06
C LYS A 134 -10.77 -3.27 -7.93
N GLU A 135 -11.53 -2.20 -7.75
CA GLU A 135 -11.31 -0.93 -8.44
C GLU A 135 -9.93 -0.34 -8.08
N GLY A 136 -9.53 -0.39 -6.80
CA GLY A 136 -8.22 0.08 -6.35
C GLY A 136 -7.04 -0.59 -7.06
N PHE A 137 -7.16 -1.88 -7.42
CA PHE A 137 -6.11 -2.58 -8.16
C PHE A 137 -5.86 -2.06 -9.58
N LYS A 138 -6.80 -1.29 -10.15
CA LYS A 138 -6.69 -0.67 -11.49
C LYS A 138 -5.79 0.56 -11.51
N PHE A 139 -5.40 1.10 -10.35
CA PHE A 139 -4.59 2.30 -10.23
C PHE A 139 -3.14 1.97 -9.81
N PRO A 140 -2.15 2.77 -10.26
CA PRO A 140 -0.80 2.69 -9.71
C PRO A 140 -0.80 2.95 -8.20
N ALA A 141 0.01 2.19 -7.46
CA ALA A 141 0.16 2.37 -6.02
C ALA A 141 1.53 1.87 -5.56
N ASN A 142 2.04 2.43 -4.47
CA ASN A 142 3.23 1.92 -3.79
C ASN A 142 2.97 0.54 -3.15
N SER A 143 4.02 -0.12 -2.67
CA SER A 143 3.92 -1.46 -2.07
C SER A 143 3.01 -1.49 -0.85
N LYS A 144 3.04 -0.45 0.00
CA LYS A 144 2.20 -0.36 1.20
C LYS A 144 0.72 -0.37 0.84
N THR A 145 0.29 0.53 -0.05
CA THR A 145 -1.11 0.60 -0.50
C THR A 145 -1.52 -0.67 -1.27
N ARG A 146 -0.63 -1.26 -2.08
CA ARG A 146 -0.87 -2.55 -2.74
C ARG A 146 -1.12 -3.68 -1.72
N ASN A 147 -0.30 -3.77 -0.68
CA ASN A 147 -0.46 -4.80 0.33
C ASN A 147 -1.72 -4.55 1.18
N GLN A 148 -2.06 -3.30 1.52
CA GLN A 148 -3.31 -2.97 2.20
C GLN A 148 -4.55 -3.40 1.38
N LEU A 149 -4.60 -3.06 0.09
CA LEU A 149 -5.67 -3.54 -0.81
C LEU A 149 -5.72 -5.07 -0.86
N GLY A 150 -4.56 -5.73 -0.91
CA GLY A 150 -4.46 -7.19 -0.89
C GLY A 150 -5.03 -7.79 0.39
N LYS A 151 -4.61 -7.28 1.55
CA LYS A 151 -5.11 -7.70 2.88
C LYS A 151 -6.63 -7.62 2.93
N SER A 152 -7.19 -6.45 2.62
CA SER A 152 -8.62 -6.23 2.71
C SER A 152 -9.44 -7.06 1.71
N LEU A 153 -8.94 -7.23 0.48
CA LEU A 153 -9.64 -8.07 -0.51
C LEU A 153 -9.60 -9.57 -0.13
N VAL A 154 -8.48 -10.04 0.43
CA VAL A 154 -8.38 -11.42 0.94
C VAL A 154 -9.37 -11.65 2.08
N GLU A 155 -9.45 -10.73 3.05
CA GLU A 155 -10.42 -10.82 4.14
C GLU A 155 -11.87 -10.87 3.62
N VAL A 156 -12.20 -10.04 2.63
CA VAL A 156 -13.52 -10.06 1.97
C VAL A 156 -13.81 -11.40 1.33
N TYR A 157 -12.84 -11.99 0.64
CA TYR A 157 -13.02 -13.30 0.01
C TYR A 157 -13.15 -14.43 1.03
N LEU A 158 -12.39 -14.39 2.12
CA LEU A 158 -12.52 -15.39 3.18
C LEU A 158 -13.90 -15.33 3.86
N ARG A 159 -14.45 -14.13 4.11
CA ARG A 159 -15.82 -13.98 4.65
C ARG A 159 -16.91 -14.50 3.74
N GLN A 160 -16.64 -14.52 2.43
CA GLN A 160 -17.56 -15.04 1.42
C GLN A 160 -17.25 -16.49 1.02
N GLU A 161 -16.33 -17.15 1.73
CA GLU A 161 -15.85 -18.50 1.42
C GLU A 161 -15.30 -18.67 -0.02
N LYS A 162 -14.88 -17.56 -0.63
CA LYS A 162 -14.23 -17.52 -1.96
C LYS A 162 -12.74 -17.88 -1.82
N ILE A 163 -12.47 -19.10 -1.35
CA ILE A 163 -11.12 -19.54 -0.93
C ILE A 163 -10.10 -19.47 -2.07
N ASP A 164 -10.46 -19.88 -3.29
CA ASP A 164 -9.54 -19.83 -4.43
C ASP A 164 -9.21 -18.39 -4.87
N GLU A 165 -10.14 -17.45 -4.71
CA GLU A 165 -9.90 -16.04 -5.00
C GLU A 165 -9.00 -15.40 -3.94
N ALA A 166 -9.18 -15.75 -2.67
CA ALA A 166 -8.27 -15.38 -1.60
C ALA A 166 -6.84 -15.87 -1.88
N GLU A 167 -6.68 -17.12 -2.30
CA GLU A 167 -5.38 -17.70 -2.67
C GLU A 167 -4.72 -16.95 -3.83
N LYS A 168 -5.48 -16.63 -4.89
CA LYS A 168 -4.99 -15.87 -6.05
C LYS A 168 -4.46 -14.49 -5.66
N VAL A 169 -5.11 -13.80 -4.73
CA VAL A 169 -4.65 -12.48 -4.24
C VAL A 169 -3.41 -12.65 -3.36
N LEU A 170 -3.42 -13.57 -2.40
CA LEU A 170 -2.28 -13.85 -1.52
C LEU A 170 -1.01 -14.16 -2.31
N ARG A 171 -1.10 -14.98 -3.37
CA ARG A 171 0.05 -15.32 -4.23
C ARG A 171 0.70 -14.10 -4.90
N LYS A 172 -0.08 -13.05 -5.15
CA LYS A 172 0.41 -11.81 -5.79
C LYS A 172 0.94 -10.79 -4.79
N MET A 173 0.68 -10.96 -3.50
CA MET A 173 1.17 -10.06 -2.46
C MET A 173 2.70 -10.14 -2.38
N LYS A 174 3.33 -8.97 -2.19
CA LYS A 174 4.78 -8.84 -2.03
C LYS A 174 5.02 -8.17 -0.68
N PRO A 175 5.03 -8.92 0.43
CA PRO A 175 5.15 -8.34 1.76
C PRO A 175 6.45 -7.55 1.88
N LYS A 176 6.37 -6.37 2.52
CA LYS A 176 7.52 -5.46 2.72
C LYS A 176 7.77 -5.09 4.18
N SER A 177 6.93 -5.59 5.08
CA SER A 177 7.07 -5.43 6.52
C SER A 177 6.87 -6.78 7.21
N GLN A 178 7.26 -6.85 8.48
CA GLN A 178 6.90 -7.95 9.36
C GLN A 178 5.38 -8.16 9.37
N GLU A 179 4.60 -7.10 9.58
CA GLU A 179 3.13 -7.14 9.61
C GLU A 179 2.51 -7.68 8.30
N ASP A 180 3.07 -7.33 7.14
CA ASP A 180 2.60 -7.88 5.86
C ASP A 180 2.95 -9.37 5.75
N SER A 181 4.12 -9.76 6.25
CA SER A 181 4.61 -11.14 6.15
C SER A 181 3.82 -12.08 7.06
N THR A 182 3.60 -11.70 8.32
CA THR A 182 2.80 -12.48 9.27
C THR A 182 1.36 -12.62 8.81
N PHE A 183 0.76 -11.54 8.26
CA PHE A 183 -0.54 -11.62 7.61
C PHE A 183 -0.55 -12.67 6.49
N VAL A 184 0.42 -12.59 5.55
CA VAL A 184 0.46 -13.52 4.40
C VAL A 184 0.62 -14.97 4.84
N PHE A 185 1.52 -15.25 5.79
CA PHE A 185 1.76 -16.61 6.28
C PHE A 185 0.54 -17.19 7.01
N ASN A 186 -0.03 -16.45 7.97
CA ASN A 186 -1.20 -16.91 8.71
C ASN A 186 -2.42 -17.08 7.80
N THR A 187 -2.64 -16.12 6.89
CA THR A 187 -3.82 -16.17 6.01
C THR A 187 -3.68 -17.28 4.96
N ARG A 188 -2.45 -17.57 4.52
CA ARG A 188 -2.18 -18.76 3.70
C ARG A 188 -2.46 -20.05 4.47
N GLY A 189 -2.12 -20.11 5.75
CA GLY A 189 -2.52 -21.19 6.66
C GLY A 189 -4.04 -21.40 6.64
N LYS A 190 -4.81 -20.33 6.89
CA LYS A 190 -6.29 -20.35 6.86
C LYS A 190 -6.86 -20.87 5.54
N VAL A 191 -6.35 -20.35 4.41
CA VAL A 191 -6.74 -20.80 3.07
C VAL A 191 -6.44 -22.28 2.86
N LEU A 192 -5.27 -22.76 3.28
CA LEU A 192 -4.88 -24.16 3.13
C LEU A 192 -5.71 -25.09 4.02
N THR A 193 -6.03 -24.67 5.25
CA THR A 193 -6.96 -25.39 6.14
C THR A 193 -8.33 -25.53 5.49
N ALA A 194 -8.89 -24.45 4.95
CA ALA A 194 -10.19 -24.48 4.25
C ALA A 194 -10.18 -25.40 3.01
N LYS A 195 -9.01 -25.66 2.42
CA LYS A 195 -8.82 -26.60 1.31
C LYS A 195 -8.49 -28.03 1.77
N GLY A 196 -8.52 -28.32 3.07
CA GLY A 196 -8.16 -29.62 3.65
C GLY A 196 -6.65 -29.94 3.60
N LYS A 197 -5.79 -28.99 3.20
CA LYS A 197 -4.34 -29.19 3.07
C LYS A 197 -3.62 -28.93 4.40
N LYS A 198 -3.96 -29.71 5.42
CA LYS A 198 -3.57 -29.47 6.83
C LYS A 198 -2.05 -29.42 7.04
N ASP A 199 -1.28 -30.33 6.45
CA ASP A 199 0.19 -30.32 6.56
C ASP A 199 0.80 -29.00 6.05
N MET A 200 0.32 -28.54 4.89
CA MET A 200 0.79 -27.28 4.30
C MET A 200 0.32 -26.06 5.10
N ALA A 201 -0.86 -26.15 5.73
CA ALA A 201 -1.38 -25.11 6.61
C ALA A 201 -0.49 -24.96 7.85
N VAL A 202 -0.16 -26.07 8.52
CA VAL A 202 0.78 -26.11 9.64
C VAL A 202 2.11 -25.47 9.26
N LEU A 203 2.71 -25.84 8.13
CA LEU A 203 3.96 -25.23 7.65
C LEU A 203 3.84 -23.72 7.40
N SER A 204 2.67 -23.25 6.98
CA SER A 204 2.45 -21.82 6.73
C SER A 204 2.37 -21.03 8.03
N TYR A 205 1.66 -21.52 9.03
CA TYR A 205 1.60 -20.89 10.35
C TYR A 205 2.93 -20.95 11.12
N LEU A 206 3.66 -22.08 11.03
CA LEU A 206 4.97 -22.23 11.64
C LEU A 206 5.98 -21.17 11.17
N LYS A 207 5.88 -20.70 9.91
CA LYS A 207 6.72 -19.59 9.42
C LYS A 207 6.51 -18.31 10.23
N THR A 208 5.29 -18.01 10.65
CA THR A 208 5.01 -16.85 11.52
C THR A 208 5.67 -17.05 12.89
N ILE A 209 5.50 -18.23 13.48
CA ILE A 209 6.06 -18.57 14.80
C ILE A 209 7.59 -18.46 14.79
N MET A 210 8.25 -19.03 13.78
CA MET A 210 9.71 -19.10 13.70
C MET A 210 10.36 -17.77 13.31
N LEU A 211 9.78 -17.06 12.33
CA LEU A 211 10.40 -15.86 11.77
C LEU A 211 10.02 -14.58 12.52
N TYR A 212 8.87 -14.57 13.19
CA TYR A 212 8.32 -13.39 13.84
C TYR A 212 7.80 -13.71 15.26
N PRO A 213 8.64 -14.26 16.15
CA PRO A 213 8.21 -14.78 17.45
C PRO A 213 7.51 -13.76 18.35
N ASN A 214 7.78 -12.46 18.17
CA ASN A 214 7.24 -11.35 18.97
C ASN A 214 6.07 -10.62 18.28
N ASP A 215 5.62 -11.08 17.11
CA ASP A 215 4.48 -10.45 16.42
C ASP A 215 3.15 -10.72 17.15
N PRO A 216 2.23 -9.74 17.22
CA PRO A 216 0.91 -9.96 17.82
C PRO A 216 0.14 -11.12 17.18
N ASN A 217 0.37 -11.42 15.90
CA ASN A 217 -0.31 -12.52 15.19
C ASN A 217 0.34 -13.90 15.45
N THR A 218 1.46 -13.95 16.17
CA THR A 218 2.16 -15.22 16.44
C THR A 218 1.40 -16.09 17.41
N ARG A 219 0.78 -15.50 18.44
CA ARG A 219 -0.08 -16.26 19.37
C ARG A 219 -1.23 -16.96 18.64
N GLU A 220 -1.82 -16.28 17.65
CA GLU A 220 -2.87 -16.87 16.82
C GLU A 220 -2.33 -18.01 15.96
N ALA A 221 -1.15 -17.84 15.35
CA ALA A 221 -0.51 -18.92 14.61
C ALA A 221 -0.26 -20.17 15.47
N TYR A 222 0.15 -20.01 16.73
CA TYR A 222 0.29 -21.14 17.66
C TYR A 222 -1.03 -21.88 17.85
N LYS A 223 -2.11 -21.15 18.17
CA LYS A 223 -3.45 -21.75 18.37
C LYS A 223 -3.90 -22.56 17.16
N GLU A 224 -3.73 -22.00 15.97
CA GLU A 224 -4.09 -22.65 14.71
C GLU A 224 -3.26 -23.92 14.46
N VAL A 225 -1.94 -23.88 14.68
CA VAL A 225 -1.09 -25.06 14.52
C VAL A 225 -1.44 -26.14 15.54
N ILE A 226 -1.62 -25.78 16.82
CA ILE A 226 -1.98 -26.73 17.87
C ILE A 226 -3.31 -27.41 17.56
N ALA A 227 -4.31 -26.64 17.13
CA ALA A 227 -5.62 -27.17 16.74
C ALA A 227 -5.49 -28.18 15.58
N LEU A 228 -4.75 -27.82 14.53
CA LEU A 228 -4.52 -28.70 13.38
C LEU A 228 -3.75 -29.96 13.76
N LEU A 229 -2.70 -29.86 14.57
CA LEU A 229 -1.92 -31.01 15.02
C LEU A 229 -2.77 -31.95 15.88
N ARG A 230 -3.62 -31.43 16.77
CA ARG A 230 -4.56 -32.26 17.55
C ARG A 230 -5.56 -32.98 16.65
N GLU A 231 -6.11 -32.28 15.66
CA GLU A 231 -7.01 -32.88 14.67
C GLU A 231 -6.32 -34.01 13.88
N MET A 232 -5.03 -33.83 13.58
CA MET A 232 -4.19 -34.83 12.92
C MET A 232 -3.67 -35.92 13.86
N LYS A 233 -3.98 -35.87 15.16
CA LYS A 233 -3.43 -36.76 16.21
C LYS A 233 -1.91 -36.77 16.26
N ASP A 234 -1.31 -35.61 16.03
CA ASP A 234 0.14 -35.41 16.07
C ASP A 234 0.60 -35.00 17.48
N ASN A 235 1.53 -35.78 18.04
CA ASN A 235 2.00 -35.63 19.42
C ASN A 235 2.74 -34.31 19.67
N ARG A 236 3.18 -33.59 18.62
CA ARG A 236 3.87 -32.29 18.76
C ARG A 236 2.95 -31.18 19.26
N ALA A 237 1.64 -31.38 19.26
CA ALA A 237 0.67 -30.39 19.70
C ALA A 237 0.90 -29.94 21.15
N ASP A 238 1.22 -30.87 22.05
CA ASP A 238 1.36 -30.57 23.48
C ASP A 238 2.66 -29.81 23.79
N ASP A 239 3.74 -30.12 23.06
CA ASP A 239 4.99 -29.38 23.18
C ASP A 239 4.85 -27.95 22.65
N LEU A 240 4.10 -27.76 21.55
CA LEU A 240 3.79 -26.42 21.06
C LEU A 240 2.86 -25.64 22.01
N ASP A 241 1.89 -26.29 22.65
CA ASP A 241 1.02 -25.64 23.65
C ASP A 241 1.83 -25.17 24.87
N LYS A 242 2.75 -26.01 25.36
CA LYS A 242 3.69 -25.63 26.44
C LYS A 242 4.57 -24.44 26.03
N ASP A 243 5.15 -24.46 24.82
CA ASP A 243 5.97 -23.36 24.33
C ASP A 243 5.16 -22.06 24.18
N MET A 244 3.94 -22.13 23.63
CA MET A 244 3.05 -20.99 23.54
C MET A 244 2.76 -20.39 24.92
N ARG A 245 2.37 -21.21 25.90
CA ARG A 245 2.07 -20.75 27.27
C ARG A 245 3.29 -20.09 27.90
N ARG A 246 4.48 -20.67 27.76
CA ARG A 246 5.73 -20.09 28.27
C ARG A 246 6.03 -18.71 27.68
N ARG A 247 5.67 -18.47 26.42
CA ARG A 247 5.97 -17.21 25.70
C ARG A 247 4.95 -16.10 25.95
N PHE A 248 3.69 -16.44 26.24
CA PHE A 248 2.58 -15.48 26.33
C PHE A 248 1.90 -15.43 27.70
N ASN A 249 2.46 -16.08 28.71
CA ASN A 249 2.09 -15.93 30.11
C ASN A 249 2.89 -14.82 30.78
#